data_AF-A0A7V3UY32-F1
#
_entry.id   AF-A0A7V3UY32-F1
#
_cell.length_a   1.000
_cell.length_b   1.000
_cell.length_c   1.000
_cell.angle_alpha   90.00
_cell.angle_beta   90.00
_cell.angle_gamma   90.00
#
_symmetry.space_group_name_H-M   'P 1'
#
loop_
_entity.id
_entity.type
_entity.pdbx_description
1 polymer ?
#
loop_
_entity_poly.entity_id
_entity_poly.type
_entity_poly.pdbx_seq_one_letter_code
_entity_poly.pdbx_strand_id
1 'polypeptide(L)'
;MAIRVGIVGMRGIGLQHAAAHAADELADLVAVCDVVKERADAAAQKFGVRAYYSLRDMLANEDLDMVDVTTGGYENGSWHFEPTMEALEAGKHVLVEKPLSNDIEEARQMVAYAAQRKLYLGCNLNHYFTPTAEKAMEYMRNGQIGELVYCLHKMGFSAGEGVYGPNRNARWWGFPYAHFKAFLTHPFSVMRHFCGDITHVQAFVNRPWFRRREQDVMLSTVSIHVRFANDCVGYLLSQRGDATYGLGGWWSFE
;
A
#
# COMPACT_ATOMS: atom_id res chain seq x y z
N MET A 1 0.22 -0.20 27.56
CA MET A 1 0.11 -1.65 27.28
C MET A 1 0.37 -1.84 25.81
N ALA A 2 1.11 -2.88 25.42
CA ALA A 2 1.32 -3.21 24.01
C ALA A 2 0.00 -3.60 23.35
N ILE A 3 -0.16 -3.27 22.06
CA ILE A 3 -1.34 -3.62 21.27
C ILE A 3 -1.22 -5.07 20.81
N ARG A 4 -2.23 -5.90 21.08
CA ARG A 4 -2.25 -7.31 20.66
C ARG A 4 -2.70 -7.44 19.22
N VAL A 5 -1.81 -7.93 18.37
CA VAL A 5 -1.97 -7.96 16.92
C VAL A 5 -2.12 -9.39 16.42
N GLY A 6 -3.17 -9.64 15.64
CA GLY A 6 -3.27 -10.82 14.78
C GLY A 6 -3.06 -10.43 13.33
N ILE A 7 -2.30 -11.21 12.55
CA ILE A 7 -2.02 -10.87 11.15
C ILE A 7 -2.67 -11.88 10.21
N VAL A 8 -3.34 -11.42 9.15
CA VAL A 8 -3.94 -12.27 8.11
C VAL A 8 -3.27 -12.07 6.76
N GLY A 9 -2.70 -13.15 6.21
CA GLY A 9 -2.01 -13.21 4.92
C GLY A 9 -0.49 -13.31 5.04
N MET A 10 0.07 -14.52 5.06
CA MET A 10 1.48 -14.81 5.37
C MET A 10 2.35 -14.96 4.12
N ARG A 11 2.25 -14.02 3.17
CA ARG A 11 3.22 -13.88 2.07
C ARG A 11 4.31 -12.85 2.44
N GLY A 12 5.17 -12.50 1.48
CA GLY A 12 6.33 -11.63 1.70
C GLY A 12 6.07 -10.39 2.56
N ILE A 13 5.01 -9.61 2.28
CA ILE A 13 4.66 -8.43 3.08
C ILE A 13 4.14 -8.78 4.47
N GLY A 14 3.26 -9.78 4.61
CA GLY A 14 2.81 -10.25 5.92
C GLY A 14 3.94 -10.75 6.81
N LEU A 15 4.95 -11.40 6.24
CA LEU A 15 6.16 -11.79 6.98
C LEU A 15 7.01 -10.60 7.41
N GLN A 16 7.02 -9.50 6.64
CA GLN A 16 7.69 -8.26 7.04
C GLN A 16 6.92 -7.56 8.17
N HIS A 17 5.59 -7.52 8.09
CA HIS A 17 4.74 -6.97 9.15
C HIS A 17 4.89 -7.77 10.44
N ALA A 18 4.84 -9.09 10.37
CA ALA A 18 5.06 -9.96 11.53
C ALA A 18 6.42 -9.72 12.19
N ALA A 19 7.47 -9.55 11.39
CA ALA A 19 8.79 -9.22 11.93
C ALA A 19 8.85 -7.82 12.56
N ALA A 20 8.13 -6.84 12.01
CA ALA A 20 8.04 -5.50 12.57
C ALA A 20 7.29 -5.50 13.91
N HIS A 21 6.09 -6.11 13.98
CA HIS A 21 5.32 -6.21 15.22
C HIS A 21 6.06 -7.00 16.31
N ALA A 22 6.75 -8.08 15.95
CA ALA A 22 7.54 -8.86 16.91
C ALA A 22 8.77 -8.11 17.46
N ALA A 23 9.21 -7.05 16.78
CA ALA A 23 10.37 -6.25 17.18
C ALA A 23 10.01 -4.91 17.86
N ASP A 24 8.72 -4.54 17.89
CA ASP A 24 8.23 -3.28 18.43
C ASP A 24 7.67 -3.49 19.84
N GLU A 25 8.19 -2.77 20.84
CA GLU A 25 7.73 -2.84 22.23
C GLU A 25 6.27 -2.36 22.43
N LEU A 26 5.73 -1.62 21.44
CA LEU A 26 4.34 -1.17 21.43
C LEU A 26 3.37 -2.21 20.85
N ALA A 27 3.87 -3.33 20.33
CA ALA A 27 3.08 -4.40 19.75
C ALA A 27 3.36 -5.75 20.43
N ASP A 28 2.32 -6.58 20.51
CA ASP A 28 2.41 -7.98 20.92
C ASP A 28 1.82 -8.82 19.79
N LEU A 29 2.68 -9.53 19.05
CA LEU A 29 2.22 -10.42 17.98
C LEU A 29 1.65 -11.70 18.60
N VAL A 30 0.33 -11.85 18.57
CA VAL A 30 -0.36 -12.95 19.26
C VAL A 30 -0.59 -14.14 18.33
N ALA A 31 -0.96 -13.89 17.08
CA ALA A 31 -1.36 -14.94 16.15
C ALA A 31 -1.14 -14.55 14.69
N VAL A 32 -1.02 -15.57 13.84
CA VAL A 32 -0.96 -15.43 12.37
C VAL A 32 -1.99 -16.32 11.70
N CYS A 33 -2.51 -15.84 10.57
CA CYS A 33 -3.55 -16.52 9.80
C CYS A 33 -3.20 -16.54 8.31
N ASP A 34 -3.33 -17.68 7.64
CA ASP A 34 -3.34 -17.79 6.17
C ASP A 34 -4.21 -18.97 5.75
N VAL A 35 -4.96 -18.83 4.67
CA VAL A 35 -5.78 -19.91 4.10
C VAL A 35 -4.93 -21.08 3.60
N VAL A 36 -3.64 -20.86 3.34
CA VAL A 36 -2.67 -21.91 3.02
C VAL A 36 -1.96 -22.33 4.30
N LYS A 37 -2.32 -23.52 4.81
CA LYS A 37 -1.84 -24.09 6.07
C LYS A 37 -0.32 -23.99 6.23
N GLU A 38 0.43 -24.36 5.20
CA GLU A 38 1.90 -24.41 5.26
C GLU A 38 2.51 -23.01 5.48
N ARG A 39 1.85 -21.94 5.01
CA ARG A 39 2.31 -20.56 5.23
C ARG A 39 2.05 -20.12 6.65
N ALA A 40 0.85 -20.41 7.18
CA ALA A 40 0.49 -20.08 8.55
C ALA A 40 1.40 -20.82 9.55
N ASP A 41 1.60 -22.13 9.35
CA ASP A 41 2.48 -22.95 10.20
C ASP A 41 3.92 -22.45 10.20
N ALA A 42 4.48 -22.15 9.03
CA ALA A 42 5.85 -21.66 8.91
C ALA A 42 6.04 -20.29 9.58
N ALA A 43 5.06 -19.39 9.44
CA ALA A 43 5.09 -18.09 10.11
C ALA A 43 4.96 -18.25 11.64
N ALA A 44 4.01 -19.05 12.10
CA ALA A 44 3.79 -19.35 13.51
C ALA A 44 5.05 -19.93 14.18
N GLN A 45 5.68 -20.91 13.54
CA GLN A 45 6.94 -21.47 14.01
C GLN A 45 8.06 -20.42 14.06
N LYS A 46 8.16 -19.57 13.04
CA LYS A 46 9.20 -18.54 12.96
C LYS A 46 9.07 -17.49 14.06
N PHE A 47 7.86 -17.08 14.39
CA PHE A 47 7.59 -16.00 15.34
C PHE A 47 7.20 -16.49 16.74
N GLY A 48 7.02 -17.79 16.95
CA GLY A 48 6.67 -18.36 18.25
C GLY A 48 5.21 -18.10 18.65
N VAL A 49 4.31 -17.99 17.68
CA VAL A 49 2.89 -17.62 17.88
C VAL A 49 1.95 -18.69 17.34
N ARG A 50 0.64 -18.54 17.55
CA ARG A 50 -0.33 -19.54 17.09
C ARG A 50 -0.70 -19.35 15.61
N ALA A 51 -0.78 -20.47 14.88
CA ALA A 51 -1.29 -20.50 13.52
C ALA A 51 -2.81 -20.70 13.49
N TYR A 52 -3.46 -19.94 12.60
CA TYR A 52 -4.86 -20.07 12.23
C TYR A 52 -5.01 -20.17 10.71
N TYR A 53 -6.12 -20.74 10.27
CA TYR A 53 -6.40 -20.96 8.84
C TYR A 53 -7.67 -20.24 8.37
N SER A 54 -8.39 -19.62 9.30
CA SER A 54 -9.47 -18.69 9.04
C SER A 54 -9.38 -17.54 10.05
N LEU A 55 -9.70 -16.33 9.60
CA LEU A 55 -9.72 -15.15 10.48
C LEU A 55 -10.77 -15.32 11.59
N ARG A 56 -11.92 -15.90 11.26
CA ARG A 56 -13.00 -16.20 12.21
C ARG A 56 -12.53 -17.02 13.38
N ASP A 57 -11.77 -18.10 13.13
CA ASP A 57 -11.26 -18.95 14.18
C ASP A 57 -10.23 -18.21 15.04
N MET A 58 -9.40 -17.36 14.41
CA MET A 58 -8.44 -16.51 15.14
C MET A 58 -9.17 -15.54 16.07
N LEU A 59 -10.16 -14.80 15.55
CA LEU A 59 -10.96 -13.84 16.31
C LEU A 59 -11.77 -14.48 17.45
N ALA A 60 -12.18 -15.74 17.31
CA ALA A 60 -12.94 -16.46 18.32
C ALA A 60 -12.07 -17.03 19.46
N ASN A 61 -10.77 -17.23 19.21
CA ASN A 61 -9.88 -17.92 20.15
C ASN A 61 -8.75 -17.02 20.70
N GLU A 62 -8.56 -15.84 20.14
CA GLU A 62 -7.52 -14.90 20.55
C GLU A 62 -8.14 -13.58 21.01
N ASP A 63 -7.56 -13.01 22.07
CA ASP A 63 -7.93 -11.68 22.54
C ASP A 63 -7.06 -10.63 21.87
N LEU A 64 -7.49 -10.19 20.69
CA LEU A 64 -6.80 -9.21 19.85
C LEU A 64 -7.34 -7.80 20.06
N ASP A 65 -6.48 -6.80 19.95
CA ASP A 65 -6.87 -5.38 19.90
C ASP A 65 -6.97 -4.89 18.44
N MET A 66 -6.10 -5.42 17.57
CA MET A 66 -6.01 -5.06 16.16
C MET A 66 -5.79 -6.29 15.27
N VAL A 67 -6.31 -6.25 14.04
CA VAL A 67 -5.96 -7.16 12.95
C VAL A 67 -5.15 -6.42 11.90
N ASP A 68 -4.01 -6.98 11.52
CA ASP A 68 -3.19 -6.51 10.39
C ASP A 68 -3.49 -7.36 9.15
N VAL A 69 -4.08 -6.75 8.13
CA VAL A 69 -4.57 -7.38 6.91
C VAL A 69 -3.54 -7.20 5.81
N THR A 70 -2.81 -8.27 5.51
CA THR A 70 -1.76 -8.32 4.47
C THR A 70 -2.09 -9.33 3.38
N THR A 71 -3.37 -9.60 3.15
CA THR A 71 -3.86 -10.44 2.06
C THR A 71 -3.53 -9.81 0.71
N GLY A 72 -3.49 -10.60 -0.36
CA GLY A 72 -3.21 -10.06 -1.70
C GLY A 72 -4.45 -10.15 -2.57
N GLY A 73 -4.74 -11.39 -2.96
CA GLY A 73 -5.81 -11.74 -3.88
C GLY A 73 -5.37 -12.04 -5.31
N TYR A 74 -6.34 -12.00 -6.21
CA TYR A 74 -6.15 -12.22 -7.65
C TYR A 74 -5.50 -11.01 -8.32
N GLU A 75 -5.74 -9.82 -7.81
CA GLU A 75 -5.04 -8.57 -8.12
C GLU A 75 -4.51 -7.96 -6.80
N ASN A 76 -3.56 -7.04 -6.86
CA ASN A 76 -3.03 -6.39 -5.66
C ASN A 76 -4.13 -5.63 -4.88
N GLY A 77 -4.42 -6.07 -3.65
CA GLY A 77 -5.43 -5.49 -2.76
C GLY A 77 -6.85 -6.00 -2.96
N SER A 78 -7.06 -7.03 -3.79
CA SER A 78 -8.40 -7.51 -4.14
C SER A 78 -9.06 -8.36 -3.06
N TRP A 79 -8.31 -8.81 -2.04
CA TRP A 79 -8.84 -9.60 -0.91
C TRP A 79 -8.68 -8.86 0.43
N HIS A 80 -8.54 -7.54 0.40
CA HIS A 80 -8.48 -6.74 1.63
C HIS A 80 -9.85 -6.55 2.28
N PHE A 81 -10.91 -6.45 1.46
CA PHE A 81 -12.26 -6.10 1.91
C PHE A 81 -12.83 -7.08 2.93
N GLU A 82 -12.97 -8.36 2.55
CA GLU A 82 -13.57 -9.40 3.40
C GLU A 82 -12.89 -9.51 4.79
N PRO A 83 -11.56 -9.73 4.90
CA PRO A 83 -10.92 -9.83 6.21
C PRO A 83 -10.95 -8.52 7.01
N THR A 84 -10.97 -7.36 6.35
CA THR A 84 -11.12 -6.08 7.04
C THR A 84 -12.50 -5.95 7.65
N MET A 85 -13.56 -6.23 6.88
CA MET A 85 -14.93 -6.16 7.37
C MET A 85 -15.16 -7.16 8.51
N GLU A 86 -14.67 -8.39 8.37
CA GLU A 86 -14.75 -9.42 9.40
C GLU A 86 -14.09 -8.98 10.72
N ALA A 87 -12.89 -8.37 10.66
CA ALA A 87 -12.22 -7.84 11.84
C ALA A 87 -12.97 -6.66 12.47
N LEU A 88 -13.47 -5.72 11.66
CA LEU A 88 -14.25 -4.57 12.14
C LEU A 88 -15.59 -5.00 12.76
N GLU A 89 -16.25 -6.00 12.19
CA GLU A 89 -17.50 -6.57 12.72
C GLU A 89 -17.28 -7.19 14.10
N ALA A 90 -16.14 -7.87 14.29
CA ALA A 90 -15.67 -8.39 15.57
C ALA A 90 -15.18 -7.30 16.55
N GLY A 91 -15.27 -6.02 16.18
CA GLY A 91 -14.93 -4.89 17.04
C GLY A 91 -13.44 -4.61 17.15
N LYS A 92 -12.62 -5.09 16.21
CA LYS A 92 -11.16 -4.93 16.23
C LYS A 92 -10.73 -3.72 15.39
N HIS A 93 -9.65 -3.06 15.80
CA HIS A 93 -8.99 -2.08 14.94
C HIS A 93 -8.34 -2.80 13.75
N VAL A 94 -8.15 -2.10 12.63
CA VAL A 94 -7.55 -2.70 11.44
C VAL A 94 -6.43 -1.83 10.89
N LEU A 95 -5.27 -2.44 10.68
CA LEU A 95 -4.27 -1.96 9.74
C LEU A 95 -4.38 -2.83 8.49
N VAL A 96 -4.47 -2.25 7.30
CA VAL A 96 -4.59 -2.99 6.05
C VAL A 96 -3.54 -2.53 5.06
N GLU A 97 -2.94 -3.47 4.35
CA GLU A 97 -1.98 -3.17 3.29
C GLU A 97 -2.60 -2.31 2.18
N LYS A 98 -1.74 -1.65 1.42
CA LYS A 98 -2.16 -0.82 0.29
C LYS A 98 -2.31 -1.67 -1.00
N PRO A 99 -3.19 -1.27 -1.93
CA PRO A 99 -4.23 -0.24 -1.80
C PRO A 99 -5.32 -0.70 -0.83
N LEU A 100 -6.08 0.25 -0.26
CA LEU A 100 -7.14 -0.07 0.71
C LEU A 100 -8.12 -1.15 0.18
N SER A 101 -8.59 -0.98 -1.05
CA SER A 101 -9.19 -2.02 -1.88
C SER A 101 -8.88 -1.71 -3.35
N ASN A 102 -9.02 -2.71 -4.23
CA ASN A 102 -9.00 -2.51 -5.68
C ASN A 102 -10.37 -2.08 -6.26
N ASP A 103 -11.41 -2.02 -5.43
CA ASP A 103 -12.74 -1.50 -5.69
C ASP A 103 -13.05 -0.29 -4.78
N ILE A 104 -13.57 0.79 -5.37
CA ILE A 104 -13.81 2.04 -4.63
C ILE A 104 -15.03 1.96 -3.70
N GLU A 105 -16.04 1.19 -4.06
CA GLU A 105 -17.25 1.04 -3.24
C GLU A 105 -16.95 0.17 -2.02
N GLU A 106 -16.17 -0.90 -2.18
CA GLU A 106 -15.62 -1.67 -1.06
C GLU A 106 -14.80 -0.78 -0.10
N ALA A 107 -13.86 0.01 -0.64
CA ALA A 107 -13.07 0.94 0.16
C ALA A 107 -13.94 1.94 0.95
N ARG A 108 -14.99 2.48 0.31
CA ARG A 108 -15.95 3.38 0.96
C ARG A 108 -16.71 2.69 2.08
N GLN A 109 -17.15 1.46 1.86
CA GLN A 109 -17.84 0.66 2.87
C GLN A 109 -16.95 0.39 4.08
N MET A 110 -15.69 -0.01 3.88
CA MET A 110 -14.72 -0.23 4.96
C MET A 110 -14.55 1.03 5.83
N VAL A 111 -14.35 2.18 5.20
CA VAL A 111 -14.19 3.47 5.91
C VAL A 111 -15.45 3.87 6.66
N ALA A 112 -16.62 3.80 6.00
CA ALA A 112 -17.89 4.16 6.60
C ALA A 112 -18.22 3.26 7.80
N TYR A 113 -17.97 1.95 7.67
CA TYR A 113 -18.23 0.99 8.74
C TYR A 113 -17.29 1.20 9.93
N ALA A 114 -15.98 1.37 9.70
CA ALA A 114 -15.03 1.68 10.77
C ALA A 114 -15.41 2.95 11.53
N ALA A 115 -15.81 4.02 10.82
CA ALA A 115 -16.27 5.27 11.42
C ALA A 115 -17.54 5.08 12.26
N GLN A 116 -18.55 4.35 11.74
CA GLN A 116 -19.78 4.03 12.45
C GLN A 116 -19.52 3.26 13.75
N ARG A 117 -18.57 2.33 13.72
CA ARG A 117 -18.19 1.49 14.87
C ARG A 117 -17.19 2.17 15.81
N LYS A 118 -16.70 3.36 15.45
CA LYS A 118 -15.66 4.11 16.17
C LYS A 118 -14.37 3.29 16.33
N LEU A 119 -13.98 2.58 15.26
CA LEU A 119 -12.76 1.79 15.18
C LEU A 119 -11.76 2.48 14.27
N TYR A 120 -10.47 2.34 14.59
CA TYR A 120 -9.40 2.76 13.70
C TYR A 120 -9.28 1.81 12.51
N LEU A 121 -9.23 2.39 11.31
CA LEU A 121 -8.88 1.73 10.06
C LEU A 121 -7.73 2.51 9.41
N GLY A 122 -6.54 1.93 9.40
CA GLY A 122 -5.35 2.48 8.77
C GLY A 122 -5.01 1.74 7.48
N CYS A 123 -4.65 2.47 6.42
CA CYS A 123 -4.03 1.89 5.23
C CYS A 123 -2.51 2.07 5.34
N ASN A 124 -1.73 1.00 5.15
CA ASN A 124 -0.28 1.04 5.30
C ASN A 124 0.38 1.83 4.16
N LEU A 125 0.56 3.12 4.38
CA LEU A 125 1.20 4.07 3.47
C LEU A 125 2.53 4.55 4.09
N ASN A 126 3.45 3.62 4.24
CA ASN A 126 4.66 3.75 5.07
C ASN A 126 5.73 4.75 4.58
N HIS A 127 5.71 5.21 3.33
CA HIS A 127 6.85 5.95 2.77
C HIS A 127 7.12 7.34 3.37
N TYR A 128 6.18 7.93 4.10
CA TYR A 128 6.40 9.18 4.83
C TYR A 128 6.57 8.97 6.35
N PHE A 129 6.59 7.73 6.83
CA PHE A 129 6.95 7.39 8.21
C PHE A 129 8.46 7.19 8.33
N THR A 130 9.20 8.27 8.08
CA THR A 130 10.67 8.26 8.16
C THR A 130 11.17 9.53 8.86
N PRO A 131 12.32 9.48 9.56
CA PRO A 131 12.91 10.67 10.18
C PRO A 131 13.13 11.82 9.18
N THR A 132 13.45 11.49 7.92
CA THR A 132 13.62 12.47 6.84
C THR A 132 12.31 13.19 6.51
N ALA A 133 11.21 12.45 6.39
CA ALA A 133 9.89 13.03 6.14
C ALA A 133 9.41 13.85 7.34
N GLU A 134 9.64 13.37 8.57
CA GLU A 134 9.35 14.13 9.80
C GLU A 134 10.12 15.46 9.84
N LYS A 135 11.41 15.45 9.50
CA LYS A 135 12.23 16.66 9.43
C LYS A 135 11.75 17.63 8.35
N ALA A 136 11.37 17.12 7.19
CA ALA A 136 10.78 17.95 6.13
C ALA A 136 9.48 18.62 6.61
N MET A 137 8.60 17.87 7.28
CA MET A 137 7.38 18.43 7.88
C MET A 137 7.67 19.48 8.95
N GLU A 138 8.70 19.30 9.76
CA GLU A 138 9.15 20.30 10.75
C GLU A 138 9.54 21.61 10.06
N TYR A 139 10.36 21.56 9.00
CA TYR A 139 10.75 22.75 8.23
C TYR A 139 9.55 23.47 7.61
N MET A 140 8.57 22.72 7.11
CA MET A 140 7.33 23.28 6.56
C MET A 140 6.49 23.96 7.66
N ARG A 141 6.29 23.30 8.80
CA ARG A 141 5.52 23.83 9.94
C ARG A 141 6.17 25.07 10.56
N ASN A 142 7.50 25.13 10.57
CA ASN A 142 8.25 26.26 11.09
C ASN A 142 8.38 27.42 10.08
N GLY A 143 7.74 27.33 8.91
CA GLY A 143 7.77 28.37 7.88
C GLY A 143 9.11 28.52 7.15
N GLN A 144 10.03 27.55 7.30
CA GLN A 144 11.37 27.62 6.70
C GLN A 144 11.38 27.38 5.19
N ILE A 145 10.32 26.75 4.66
CA ILE A 145 10.14 26.47 3.23
C ILE A 145 9.32 27.57 2.54
N GLY A 146 8.53 28.34 3.29
CA GLY A 146 7.61 29.34 2.75
C GLY A 146 6.39 28.72 2.09
N GLU A 147 5.90 29.36 1.03
CA GLU A 147 4.74 28.90 0.26
C GLU A 147 5.09 27.68 -0.60
N LEU A 148 4.20 26.68 -0.61
CA LEU A 148 4.32 25.53 -1.49
C LEU A 148 3.88 25.89 -2.90
N VAL A 149 4.83 26.08 -3.80
CA VAL A 149 4.56 26.50 -5.19
C VAL A 149 4.31 25.29 -6.09
N TYR A 150 5.17 24.28 -6.01
CA TYR A 150 5.04 23.07 -6.82
C TYR A 150 5.54 21.83 -6.08
N CYS A 151 5.10 20.66 -6.55
CA CYS A 151 5.55 19.36 -6.09
C CYS A 151 5.90 18.46 -7.28
N LEU A 152 7.11 17.92 -7.32
CA LEU A 152 7.55 16.99 -8.34
C LEU A 152 7.81 15.62 -7.72
N HIS A 153 7.00 14.64 -8.08
CA HIS A 153 7.19 13.26 -7.67
C HIS A 153 7.54 12.38 -8.87
N LYS A 154 8.63 11.62 -8.76
CA LYS A 154 9.06 10.65 -9.76
C LYS A 154 9.12 9.28 -9.10
N MET A 155 8.35 8.33 -9.64
CA MET A 155 8.40 6.94 -9.22
C MET A 155 8.52 6.03 -10.42
N GLY A 156 9.56 5.23 -10.48
CA GLY A 156 9.68 4.30 -11.58
C GLY A 156 10.78 3.29 -11.40
N PHE A 157 10.76 2.34 -12.32
CA PHE A 157 11.72 1.26 -12.38
C PHE A 157 12.60 1.49 -13.59
N SER A 158 13.92 1.53 -13.41
CA SER A 158 14.86 1.63 -14.52
C SER A 158 14.99 0.29 -15.23
N ALA A 159 14.72 0.27 -16.53
CA ALA A 159 15.03 -0.84 -17.42
C ALA A 159 15.03 -0.33 -18.88
N GLY A 160 14.53 -1.12 -19.82
CA GLY A 160 14.41 -0.77 -21.23
C GLY A 160 14.03 -1.99 -22.07
N GLU A 161 13.76 -1.77 -23.36
CA GLU A 161 13.33 -2.84 -24.28
C GLU A 161 14.29 -4.04 -24.29
N GLY A 162 15.60 -3.81 -24.28
CA GLY A 162 16.60 -4.89 -24.40
C GLY A 162 16.60 -5.90 -23.26
N VAL A 163 16.00 -5.56 -22.11
CA VAL A 163 15.87 -6.44 -20.94
C VAL A 163 14.40 -6.72 -20.58
N TYR A 164 13.47 -6.29 -21.43
CA TYR A 164 12.05 -6.45 -21.17
C TYR A 164 11.65 -7.93 -21.34
N GLY A 165 11.12 -8.51 -20.28
CA GLY A 165 10.45 -9.81 -20.30
C GLY A 165 9.01 -9.69 -19.79
N PRO A 166 8.01 -10.30 -20.46
CA PRO A 166 6.63 -10.22 -20.03
C PRO A 166 6.45 -10.90 -18.66
N ASN A 167 5.96 -10.15 -17.68
CA ASN A 167 5.61 -10.71 -16.37
C ASN A 167 4.23 -11.38 -16.46
N ARG A 168 4.21 -12.67 -16.81
CA ARG A 168 2.97 -13.47 -16.94
C ARG A 168 2.38 -13.93 -15.60
N ASN A 169 2.80 -13.35 -14.49
CA ASN A 169 2.20 -13.63 -13.20
C ASN A 169 0.73 -13.17 -13.20
N ALA A 170 -0.17 -14.04 -12.73
CA ALA A 170 -1.61 -13.83 -12.75
C ALA A 170 -2.08 -12.55 -12.02
N ARG A 171 -1.28 -11.97 -11.12
CA ARG A 171 -1.60 -10.71 -10.43
C ARG A 171 -1.29 -9.44 -11.23
N TRP A 172 -0.58 -9.59 -12.34
CA TRP A 172 -0.08 -8.47 -13.15
C TRP A 172 -0.56 -8.58 -14.59
N TRP A 173 -0.51 -9.79 -15.15
CA TRP A 173 -0.86 -10.03 -16.54
C TRP A 173 -2.36 -9.89 -16.77
N GLY A 174 -2.72 -9.19 -17.84
CA GLY A 174 -4.13 -8.97 -18.20
C GLY A 174 -4.80 -7.79 -17.47
N PHE A 175 -4.11 -7.14 -16.53
CA PHE A 175 -4.65 -6.00 -15.78
C PHE A 175 -4.04 -4.68 -16.28
N PRO A 176 -4.79 -3.84 -17.02
CA PRO A 176 -4.26 -2.60 -17.60
C PRO A 176 -3.79 -1.59 -16.53
N TYR A 177 -4.38 -1.61 -15.34
CA TYR A 177 -4.10 -0.68 -14.25
C TYR A 177 -3.27 -1.28 -13.11
N ALA A 178 -2.64 -2.44 -13.31
CA ALA A 178 -1.84 -3.09 -12.27
C ALA A 178 -0.75 -2.18 -11.69
N HIS A 179 -0.07 -1.40 -12.55
CA HIS A 179 0.93 -0.41 -12.13
C HIS A 179 0.33 0.68 -11.23
N PHE A 180 -0.85 1.18 -11.58
CA PHE A 180 -1.56 2.21 -10.83
C PHE A 180 -1.89 1.72 -9.42
N LYS A 181 -2.58 0.58 -9.33
CA LYS A 181 -3.06 0.03 -8.06
C LYS A 181 -1.93 -0.44 -7.16
N ALA A 182 -0.86 -1.02 -7.73
CA ALA A 182 0.24 -1.56 -6.94
C ALA A 182 1.20 -0.48 -6.42
N PHE A 183 1.46 0.56 -7.23
CA PHE A 183 2.55 1.49 -6.96
C PHE A 183 2.13 2.95 -6.83
N LEU A 184 1.06 3.42 -7.49
CA LEU A 184 0.72 4.85 -7.45
C LEU A 184 0.00 5.31 -6.17
N THR A 185 -0.48 4.39 -5.33
CA THR A 185 -1.01 4.74 -4.00
C THR A 185 0.05 5.45 -3.13
N HIS A 186 1.29 4.99 -3.22
CA HIS A 186 2.44 5.55 -2.51
C HIS A 186 2.78 7.01 -2.90
N PRO A 187 3.06 7.35 -4.17
CA PRO A 187 3.35 8.73 -4.56
C PRO A 187 2.18 9.66 -4.24
N PHE A 188 0.93 9.23 -4.47
CA PHE A 188 -0.23 10.04 -4.06
C PHE A 188 -0.27 10.28 -2.55
N SER A 189 0.06 9.28 -1.74
CA SER A 189 0.10 9.44 -0.29
C SER A 189 1.19 10.40 0.18
N VAL A 190 2.40 10.32 -0.41
CA VAL A 190 3.52 11.22 -0.11
C VAL A 190 3.20 12.65 -0.55
N MET A 191 2.69 12.81 -1.78
CA MET A 191 2.26 14.10 -2.30
C MET A 191 1.20 14.74 -1.40
N ARG A 192 0.19 13.97 -0.96
CA ARG A 192 -0.83 14.50 -0.04
C ARG A 192 -0.30 14.81 1.35
N HIS A 193 0.66 14.03 1.85
CA HIS A 193 1.29 14.26 3.14
C HIS A 193 1.96 15.64 3.21
N PHE A 194 2.69 16.02 2.15
CA PHE A 194 3.40 17.30 2.11
C PHE A 194 2.55 18.45 1.56
N CYS A 195 1.70 18.20 0.55
CA CYS A 195 1.02 19.27 -0.18
C CYS A 195 -0.46 19.41 0.14
N GLY A 196 -1.04 18.51 0.96
CA GLY A 196 -2.46 18.52 1.32
C GLY A 196 -3.36 17.81 0.31
N ASP A 197 -4.65 18.09 0.36
CA ASP A 197 -5.63 17.37 -0.45
C ASP A 197 -5.55 17.72 -1.94
N ILE A 198 -5.60 16.68 -2.79
CA ILE A 198 -5.66 16.82 -4.24
C ILE A 198 -7.12 17.10 -4.64
N THR A 199 -7.34 18.16 -5.41
CA THR A 199 -8.67 18.58 -5.87
C THR A 199 -8.92 18.29 -7.34
N HIS A 200 -7.87 18.29 -8.17
CA HIS A 200 -7.97 18.09 -9.62
C HIS A 200 -6.86 17.17 -10.10
N VAL A 201 -7.16 16.38 -11.14
CA VAL A 201 -6.22 15.44 -11.77
C VAL A 201 -6.38 15.53 -13.28
N GLN A 202 -5.27 15.63 -14.00
CA GLN A 202 -5.19 15.43 -15.44
C GLN A 202 -4.08 14.41 -15.74
N ALA A 203 -4.36 13.41 -16.57
CA ALA A 203 -3.40 12.34 -16.82
C ALA A 203 -3.24 12.02 -18.31
N PHE A 204 -2.01 11.74 -18.71
CA PHE A 204 -1.67 11.07 -19.97
C PHE A 204 -1.04 9.72 -19.64
N VAL A 205 -1.58 8.66 -20.21
CA VAL A 205 -1.21 7.29 -19.88
C VAL A 205 -1.01 6.48 -21.16
N ASN A 206 0.04 5.67 -21.20
CA ASN A 206 0.32 4.84 -22.37
C ASN A 206 1.12 3.58 -21.98
N ARG A 207 1.31 2.71 -22.97
CA ARG A 207 2.25 1.59 -22.93
C ARG A 207 3.14 1.60 -24.19
N PRO A 208 4.46 1.34 -24.05
CA PRO A 208 5.38 1.26 -25.17
C PRO A 208 5.05 0.16 -26.19
N TRP A 209 5.65 0.24 -27.39
CA TRP A 209 5.42 -0.72 -28.46
C TRP A 209 5.86 -2.15 -28.13
N PHE A 210 7.01 -2.33 -27.48
CA PHE A 210 7.50 -3.66 -27.12
C PHE A 210 6.56 -4.40 -26.16
N ARG A 211 5.83 -3.68 -25.26
CA ARG A 211 4.76 -4.27 -24.45
C ARG A 211 3.56 -4.70 -25.30
N ARG A 212 3.17 -3.85 -26.26
CA ARG A 212 2.07 -4.14 -27.19
C ARG A 212 2.36 -5.39 -28.02
N ARG A 213 3.61 -5.57 -28.49
CA ARG A 213 4.04 -6.77 -29.23
C ARG A 213 3.86 -8.05 -28.41
N GLU A 214 4.17 -8.00 -27.12
CA GLU A 214 3.97 -9.12 -26.19
C GLU A 214 2.52 -9.29 -25.71
N GLN A 215 1.59 -8.43 -26.15
CA GLN A 215 0.21 -8.36 -25.69
C GLN A 215 0.07 -8.01 -24.19
N ASP A 216 1.08 -7.37 -23.59
CA ASP A 216 1.01 -6.84 -22.24
C ASP A 216 0.14 -5.57 -22.21
N VAL A 217 -1.03 -5.67 -21.59
CA VAL A 217 -2.04 -4.61 -21.50
C VAL A 217 -1.74 -3.52 -20.48
N MET A 218 -0.72 -3.69 -19.64
CA MET A 218 -0.41 -2.75 -18.57
C MET A 218 -0.08 -1.36 -19.12
N LEU A 219 -0.81 -0.34 -18.65
CA LEU A 219 -0.51 1.07 -18.85
C LEU A 219 0.66 1.43 -17.94
N SER A 220 1.86 1.35 -18.52
CA SER A 220 3.10 1.34 -17.77
C SER A 220 3.78 2.69 -17.73
N THR A 221 3.44 3.64 -18.60
CA THR A 221 3.99 5.00 -18.64
C THR A 221 2.89 6.00 -18.31
N VAL A 222 3.12 6.83 -17.29
CA VAL A 222 2.09 7.62 -16.63
C VAL A 222 2.61 9.02 -16.34
N SER A 223 1.88 10.04 -16.76
CA SER A 223 2.18 11.44 -16.55
C SER A 223 0.94 12.12 -15.98
N ILE A 224 0.99 12.54 -14.71
CA ILE A 224 -0.17 13.05 -13.98
C ILE A 224 0.12 14.45 -13.46
N HIS A 225 -0.72 15.41 -13.83
CA HIS A 225 -0.76 16.74 -13.22
C HIS A 225 -1.87 16.78 -12.17
N VAL A 226 -1.58 17.42 -11.03
CA VAL A 226 -2.55 17.61 -9.96
C VAL A 226 -2.61 19.06 -9.51
N ARG A 227 -3.78 19.48 -9.02
CA ARG A 227 -3.93 20.71 -8.23
C ARG A 227 -4.29 20.34 -6.80
N PHE A 228 -3.61 20.93 -5.83
CA PHE A 228 -3.90 20.76 -4.41
C PHE A 228 -4.91 21.83 -3.93
N ALA A 229 -5.46 21.65 -2.74
CA ALA A 229 -6.43 22.57 -2.13
C ALA A 229 -5.80 23.91 -1.70
N ASN A 230 -4.47 23.95 -1.55
CA ASN A 230 -3.68 25.13 -1.21
C ASN A 230 -3.07 25.81 -2.46
N ASP A 231 -3.65 25.59 -3.64
CA ASP A 231 -3.20 26.12 -4.94
C ASP A 231 -1.81 25.65 -5.44
N CYS A 232 -1.08 24.86 -4.66
CA CYS A 232 0.11 24.14 -5.14
C CYS A 232 -0.25 23.28 -6.35
N VAL A 233 0.67 23.21 -7.31
CA VAL A 233 0.54 22.33 -8.49
C VAL A 233 1.55 21.19 -8.43
N GLY A 234 1.09 19.98 -8.72
CA GLY A 234 1.91 18.78 -8.66
C GLY A 234 2.11 18.12 -10.02
N TYR A 235 3.26 17.48 -10.19
CA TYR A 235 3.54 16.59 -11.30
C TYR A 235 4.05 15.24 -10.80
N LEU A 236 3.37 14.17 -11.21
CA LEU A 236 3.76 12.79 -10.97
C LEU A 236 4.11 12.13 -12.30
N LEU A 237 5.40 11.85 -12.49
CA LEU A 237 5.87 10.98 -13.57
C LEU A 237 6.06 9.58 -13.01
N SER A 238 5.50 8.57 -13.69
CA SER A 238 5.75 7.19 -13.33
C SER A 238 5.91 6.25 -14.51
N GLN A 239 6.83 5.28 -14.37
CA GLN A 239 7.04 4.25 -15.38
C GLN A 239 7.43 2.87 -14.82
N ARG A 240 7.07 1.79 -15.51
CA ARG A 240 7.24 0.41 -15.00
C ARG A 240 8.37 -0.38 -15.69
N GLY A 241 9.56 0.19 -15.82
CA GLY A 241 10.70 -0.52 -16.45
C GLY A 241 10.72 -0.35 -17.97
N ASP A 242 10.20 0.75 -18.46
CA ASP A 242 10.06 1.01 -19.89
C ASP A 242 11.25 1.76 -20.48
N ALA A 243 11.93 2.54 -19.66
CA ALA A 243 13.08 3.34 -20.04
C ALA A 243 14.08 3.43 -18.88
N THR A 244 15.28 3.92 -19.19
CA THR A 244 16.21 4.37 -18.15
C THR A 244 15.56 5.51 -17.38
N TYR A 245 15.43 5.34 -16.08
CA TYR A 245 14.94 6.36 -15.16
C TYR A 245 16.15 7.03 -14.50
N GLY A 246 16.12 8.35 -14.32
CA GLY A 246 17.28 9.20 -13.99
C GLY A 246 18.09 8.78 -12.75
N LEU A 247 19.17 9.54 -12.48
CA LEU A 247 20.24 9.25 -11.50
C LEU A 247 19.80 9.19 -10.00
N GLY A 248 18.50 9.27 -9.68
CA GLY A 248 17.96 9.46 -8.32
C GLY A 248 17.37 8.22 -7.63
N GLY A 249 17.44 7.02 -8.24
CA GLY A 249 16.89 5.81 -7.64
C GLY A 249 15.37 5.65 -7.81
N TRP A 250 14.78 4.73 -7.03
CA TRP A 250 13.44 4.18 -7.22
C TRP A 250 12.31 5.18 -6.85
N TRP A 251 12.65 6.22 -6.09
CA TRP A 251 11.77 7.27 -5.59
C TRP A 251 12.53 8.58 -5.51
N SER A 252 12.11 9.63 -6.23
CA SER A 252 12.63 10.98 -6.00
C SER A 252 11.48 11.99 -5.86
N PHE A 253 11.59 12.83 -4.83
CA PHE A 253 10.67 13.91 -4.53
C PHE A 253 11.47 15.20 -4.52
N GLU A 254 11.02 16.18 -5.32
CA GLU A 254 11.61 17.52 -5.44
C GLU A 254 10.54 18.57 -5.16
#